data_AF-A0A7Y4JZM1-F1
#
_entry.id   AF-A0A7Y4JZM1-F1
#
_cell.length_a   1.000
_cell.length_b   1.000
_cell.length_c   1.000
_cell.angle_alpha   90.00
_cell.angle_beta   90.00
_cell.angle_gamma   90.00
#
_symmetry.space_group_name_H-M   'P 1'
#
loop_
_entity.id
_entity.type
_entity.pdbx_description
1 polymer ?
#
loop_
_entity_poly.entity_id
_entity_poly.type
_entity_poly.pdbx_seq_one_letter_code
_entity_poly.pdbx_strand_id
1 'polypeptide(L)'
;MSIRHAVRTVVLATLLGGLPVGATTMLRADLPQMAQTSDTVVQGVVRRVQSRWSGDKQRIVTDVEIQVTDALKGQPGGTVLVT
;
A
#
# COMPACT_ATOMS: atom_id res chain seq x y z
N MET A 1 33.90 -31.86 -11.69
CA MET A 1 32.52 -31.41 -11.96
C MET A 1 32.46 -30.95 -13.42
N SER A 2 31.68 -31.60 -14.29
CA SER A 2 31.69 -31.31 -15.75
C SER A 2 31.13 -29.91 -16.04
N ILE A 3 31.76 -29.18 -16.96
CA ILE A 3 31.42 -27.78 -17.31
C ILE A 3 29.93 -27.59 -17.67
N ARG A 4 29.29 -28.63 -18.19
CA ARG A 4 27.85 -28.64 -18.50
C ARG A 4 26.97 -28.56 -17.26
N HIS A 5 27.41 -29.16 -16.15
CA HIS A 5 26.71 -29.09 -14.87
C HIS A 5 26.85 -27.69 -14.28
N ALA A 6 28.04 -27.10 -14.33
CA ALA A 6 28.28 -25.74 -13.87
C ALA A 6 27.38 -24.72 -14.59
N VAL A 7 27.31 -24.78 -15.93
CA VAL A 7 26.43 -23.91 -16.73
C VAL A 7 24.96 -24.08 -16.34
N ARG A 8 24.49 -25.33 -16.21
CA ARG A 8 23.10 -25.61 -15.86
C ARG A 8 22.74 -25.11 -14.46
N THR A 9 23.65 -25.24 -13.49
CA THR A 9 23.46 -24.71 -12.13
C THR A 9 23.39 -23.19 -12.11
N VAL A 10 24.25 -22.50 -12.88
CA VAL A 10 24.23 -21.04 -12.98
C VAL A 10 22.94 -20.52 -13.64
N VAL A 11 22.47 -21.17 -14.70
CA VAL A 11 21.20 -20.82 -15.35
C VAL A 11 20.01 -21.01 -14.41
N LEU A 12 19.98 -22.10 -13.65
CA LEU A 12 18.89 -22.34 -12.70
C LEU A 12 18.91 -21.35 -11.53
N ALA A 13 20.10 -21.04 -11.01
CA ALA A 13 20.25 -20.07 -9.91
C ALA A 13 19.84 -18.65 -10.33
N THR A 14 20.19 -18.22 -11.55
CA THR A 14 19.78 -16.93 -12.10
C THR A 14 18.28 -16.86 -12.36
N LEU A 15 17.67 -17.95 -12.85
CA LEU A 15 16.22 -18.02 -13.05
C LEU A 15 15.43 -17.93 -11.73
N LEU A 16 15.94 -18.56 -10.67
CA LEU A 16 15.31 -18.55 -9.34
C LEU A 16 15.55 -17.23 -8.58
N GLY A 17 16.68 -16.55 -8.83
CA GLY A 17 17.04 -15.29 -8.17
C GLY A 17 16.35 -14.04 -8.71
N GLY A 18 15.69 -14.12 -9.87
CA GLY A 18 15.04 -12.98 -10.52
C GLY A 18 13.61 -12.69 -10.05
N LEU A 19 13.08 -13.42 -9.06
CA LEU A 19 11.73 -13.18 -8.57
C LEU A 19 11.66 -11.83 -7.84
N PRO A 20 10.61 -11.00 -8.09
CA PRO A 20 10.45 -9.75 -7.38
C PRO A 20 10.30 -10.05 -5.90
N VAL A 21 11.27 -9.62 -5.10
CA VAL A 21 11.11 -9.60 -3.65
C VAL A 21 10.04 -8.53 -3.36
N GLY A 22 8.98 -8.91 -2.66
CA GLY A 22 7.91 -8.00 -2.25
C GLY A 22 8.38 -7.01 -1.19
N ALA A 23 9.40 -6.21 -1.51
CA ALA A 23 9.94 -5.19 -0.65
C ALA A 23 8.91 -4.07 -0.49
N THR A 24 8.82 -3.54 0.73
CA THR A 24 7.97 -2.39 1.02
C THR A 24 8.39 -1.20 0.17
N THR A 25 7.49 -0.71 -0.67
CA THR A 25 7.67 0.53 -1.43
C THR A 25 6.84 1.64 -0.83
N MET A 26 7.39 2.86 -0.77
CA MET A 26 6.64 4.06 -0.37
C MET A 26 6.40 4.93 -1.59
N LEU A 27 5.16 5.34 -1.81
CA LEU A 27 4.85 6.35 -2.82
C LEU A 27 5.31 7.71 -2.30
N ARG A 28 6.20 8.36 -3.04
CA ARG A 28 6.56 9.75 -2.77
C ARG A 28 5.42 10.62 -3.28
N ALA A 29 4.80 11.37 -2.38
CA ALA A 29 3.80 12.36 -2.73
C ALA A 29 4.14 13.68 -2.04
N ASP A 30 4.10 14.78 -2.79
CA ASP A 30 4.18 16.12 -2.22
C ASP A 30 2.79 16.62 -1.81
N LEU A 31 2.75 17.52 -0.81
CA LEU A 31 1.49 17.98 -0.23
C LEU A 31 0.58 18.70 -1.25
N PRO A 32 1.08 19.62 -2.11
CA PRO A 32 0.26 20.23 -3.15
C PRO A 32 -0.39 19.20 -4.09
N GLN A 33 0.37 18.22 -4.57
CA GLN A 33 -0.12 17.15 -5.44
C GLN A 33 -1.15 16.29 -4.73
N MET A 34 -0.94 15.94 -3.45
CA MET A 34 -1.93 15.21 -2.64
C MET A 34 -3.24 15.99 -2.53
N ALA A 35 -3.16 17.29 -2.21
CA ALA A 35 -4.34 18.14 -2.07
C ALA A 35 -5.12 18.31 -3.38
N GLN A 36 -4.43 18.36 -4.52
CA GLN A 36 -5.06 18.43 -5.84
C GLN A 36 -5.77 17.12 -6.20
N THR A 37 -5.10 15.99 -5.99
CA THR A 37 -5.60 14.66 -6.40
C THR A 37 -6.64 14.06 -5.45
N SER A 38 -6.74 14.54 -4.21
CA SER A 38 -7.72 14.04 -3.24
C SER A 38 -9.11 14.64 -3.48
N ASP A 39 -10.16 13.84 -3.55
CA ASP A 39 -11.54 14.35 -3.64
C ASP A 39 -11.98 15.06 -2.35
N THR A 40 -11.40 14.67 -1.21
CA THR A 40 -11.75 15.15 0.12
C THR A 40 -10.50 15.30 0.99
N VAL A 41 -10.49 16.31 1.85
CA VAL A 41 -9.49 16.50 2.91
C VAL A 41 -10.22 16.83 4.20
N VAL A 42 -9.92 16.09 5.28
CA VAL A 42 -10.58 16.25 6.58
C VAL A 42 -9.58 16.40 7.71
N GLN A 43 -10.00 17.13 8.73
CA GLN A 43 -9.42 17.08 10.07
C GLN A 43 -10.42 16.36 10.97
N GLY A 44 -9.94 15.42 11.78
CA GLY A 44 -10.84 14.58 12.59
C GLY A 44 -10.13 13.79 13.66
N VAL A 45 -10.92 12.99 14.37
CA VAL A 45 -10.46 12.09 15.43
C VAL A 45 -10.60 10.66 14.96
N VAL A 46 -9.51 9.90 15.00
CA VAL A 46 -9.53 8.45 14.72
C VAL A 46 -10.34 7.76 15.81
N ARG A 47 -11.40 7.04 15.40
CA ARG A 47 -12.27 6.27 16.31
C ARG A 47 -11.93 4.79 16.30
N ARG A 48 -11.47 4.27 15.16
CA ARG A 48 -11.17 2.85 15.00
C ARG A 48 -10.01 2.63 14.04
N VAL A 49 -9.20 1.61 14.34
CA VAL A 49 -8.15 1.10 13.46
C VAL A 49 -8.30 -0.42 13.45
N GLN A 50 -8.41 -1.02 12.26
CA GLN A 50 -8.46 -2.48 12.12
C GLN A 50 -7.66 -2.93 10.91
N SER A 51 -6.69 -3.80 11.15
CA SER A 51 -6.03 -4.54 10.07
C SER A 51 -6.84 -5.78 9.71
N ARG A 52 -6.99 -6.03 8.41
CA ARG A 52 -7.62 -7.24 7.87
C ARG A 52 -6.95 -7.66 6.58
N TRP A 53 -7.19 -8.90 6.18
CA TRP A 53 -6.91 -9.31 4.82
C TRP A 53 -7.88 -8.61 3.86
N SER A 54 -7.36 -8.21 2.71
CA SER A 54 -8.15 -7.82 1.54
C SER A 54 -8.99 -9.00 1.05
N GLY A 55 -10.03 -8.73 0.26
CA GLY A 55 -10.98 -9.77 -0.20
C GLY A 55 -10.31 -10.90 -1.00
N ASP A 56 -9.23 -10.59 -1.71
CA ASP A 56 -8.41 -11.54 -2.46
C ASP A 56 -7.37 -12.28 -1.60
N LYS A 57 -7.26 -11.94 -0.31
CA LYS A 57 -6.27 -12.44 0.66
C LYS A 57 -4.81 -12.27 0.22
N GLN A 58 -4.52 -11.33 -0.68
CA GLN A 58 -3.16 -11.05 -1.14
C GLN A 58 -2.47 -9.95 -0.33
N ARG A 59 -3.25 -9.04 0.26
CA ARG A 59 -2.74 -7.89 1.01
C ARG A 59 -3.36 -7.78 2.38
N ILE A 60 -2.58 -7.33 3.36
CA ILE A 60 -3.10 -6.83 4.63
C ILE A 60 -3.36 -5.34 4.44
N VAL A 61 -4.61 -4.91 4.66
CA VAL A 61 -5.04 -3.51 4.61
C VAL A 61 -5.45 -3.05 6.00
N THR A 62 -5.39 -1.75 6.25
CA THR A 62 -5.75 -1.18 7.55
C THR A 62 -6.86 -0.17 7.37
N ASP A 63 -8.05 -0.56 7.81
CA ASP A 63 -9.20 0.31 7.83
C ASP A 63 -9.10 1.28 9.03
N VAL A 64 -9.13 2.58 8.75
CA VAL A 64 -9.12 3.66 9.74
C VAL A 64 -10.42 4.44 9.62
N GLU A 65 -11.19 4.45 10.70
CA GLU A 65 -12.44 5.20 10.80
C GLU A 65 -12.18 6.53 11.51
N ILE A 66 -12.48 7.62 10.83
CA ILE A 66 -12.20 8.98 11.27
C ILE A 66 -13.53 9.71 11.44
N GLN A 67 -13.81 10.15 12.67
CA GLN A 67 -14.88 11.11 12.92
C GLN A 67 -14.40 12.49 12.44
N VAL A 68 -15.09 13.06 11.47
CA VAL A 68 -14.76 14.38 10.91
C VAL A 68 -15.11 15.46 11.93
N THR A 69 -14.11 16.29 12.24
CA THR A 69 -14.28 17.52 13.03
C THR A 69 -14.41 18.73 12.11
N ASP A 70 -13.63 18.74 11.01
CA ASP A 70 -13.67 19.79 9.99
C ASP A 70 -13.40 19.21 8.59
N ALA A 71 -14.10 19.75 7.58
CA ALA A 71 -13.96 19.36 6.18
C ALA A 71 -13.20 20.47 5.42
N LEU A 72 -11.90 20.26 5.23
CA LEU A 72 -11.01 21.20 4.57
C LEU A 72 -11.18 21.22 3.04
N LYS A 73 -11.64 20.10 2.46
CA LYS A 73 -12.00 19.98 1.03
C LYS A 73 -13.10 18.93 0.88
N GLY A 74 -14.04 19.16 -0.02
CA GLY A 74 -15.14 18.22 -0.31
C GLY A 74 -16.25 18.26 0.74
N GLN A 75 -17.14 17.26 0.70
CA GLN A 75 -18.31 17.16 1.59
C GLN A 75 -18.51 15.71 2.08
N PRO A 76 -17.62 15.18 2.94
CA PRO A 76 -17.59 13.76 3.32
C PRO A 76 -18.60 13.31 4.36
N GLY A 77 -19.45 14.21 4.87
CA GLY A 77 -20.32 13.91 6.02
C GLY A 77 -19.55 13.83 7.33
N GLY A 78 -20.11 13.11 8.32
CA GLY A 78 -19.57 13.06 9.68
C GLY A 78 -18.45 12.06 9.91
N THR A 79 -18.28 11.06 9.03
CA THR A 79 -17.33 9.96 9.25
C THR A 79 -16.71 9.53 7.91
N VAL A 80 -15.40 9.30 7.90
CA VAL A 80 -14.64 8.82 6.73
C VAL A 80 -13.93 7.52 7.07
N LEU A 81 -13.98 6.56 6.16
CA LEU A 81 -13.23 5.31 6.23
C LEU A 81 -12.08 5.34 5.20
N VAL A 82 -10.86 5.05 5.65
CA VAL A 82 -9.65 4.97 4.81
C VAL A 82 -9.05 3.56 4.90
N THR A 83 -8.59 2.97 3.80
CA THR A 83 -8.11 1.57 3.72
C THR A 83 -6.72 1.47 3.09
#